data_AF-A0A522HPA5-F1
#
_entry.id   AF-A0A522HPA5-F1
#
_cell.length_a   1.000
_cell.length_b   1.000
_cell.length_c   1.000
_cell.angle_alpha   90.00
_cell.angle_beta   90.00
_cell.angle_gamma   90.00
#
_symmetry.space_group_name_H-M   'P 1'
#
loop_
_entity.id
_entity.type
_entity.pdbx_description
1 polymer ?
#
loop_
_entity_poly.entity_id
_entity_poly.type
_entity_poly.pdbx_seq_one_letter_code
_entity_poly.pdbx_strand_id
1 'polypeptide(L)'
;MPELNSVDKVLATPVAQALIERLRQQHGALLFHQSGGCCDGSSPMCYPQDDFIVGDRDVQLGEIAGAPFYMSPSQYEYWKHT
;
A
#
# COMPACT_ATOMS: atom_id res chain seq x y z
N MET A 1 -18.66 -22.52 -0.18
CA MET A 1 -17.70 -21.68 -0.92
C MET A 1 -16.73 -21.16 0.11
N PRO A 2 -15.43 -21.44 0.04
CA PRO A 2 -14.53 -20.99 1.09
C PRO A 2 -14.37 -19.48 0.93
N GLU A 3 -14.68 -18.75 2.00
CA GLU A 3 -14.43 -17.33 2.12
C GLU A 3 -12.95 -17.07 1.85
N LEU A 4 -12.67 -16.22 0.87
CA LEU A 4 -11.35 -15.60 0.71
C LEU A 4 -11.16 -14.70 1.93
N ASN A 5 -10.65 -15.25 3.02
CA ASN A 5 -10.03 -14.49 4.09
C ASN A 5 -8.86 -13.73 3.47
N SER A 6 -9.15 -12.53 2.95
CA SER A 6 -8.15 -11.48 2.75
C SER A 6 -7.54 -11.22 4.11
N VAL A 7 -6.50 -11.98 4.47
CA VAL A 7 -5.66 -11.61 5.61
C VAL A 7 -5.20 -10.20 5.29
N ASP A 8 -5.57 -9.22 6.11
CA ASP A 8 -5.08 -7.85 5.96
C ASP A 8 -3.55 -7.90 6.06
N LYS A 9 -2.89 -7.88 4.90
CA LYS A 9 -1.43 -7.97 4.81
C LYS A 9 -0.75 -6.67 5.26
N VAL A 10 -1.56 -5.64 5.54
CA VAL A 10 -1.12 -4.31 5.94
C VAL A 10 -1.97 -3.87 7.12
N LEU A 11 -1.31 -3.57 8.24
CA LEU A 11 -1.93 -3.01 9.44
C LEU A 11 -1.33 -1.63 9.72
N ALA A 12 -2.17 -0.70 10.14
CA ALA A 12 -1.77 0.64 10.55
C ALA A 12 -2.18 0.88 12.01
N THR A 13 -1.30 1.50 12.79
CA THR A 13 -1.64 1.91 14.16
C THR A 13 -2.72 3.00 14.14
N PRO A 14 -3.51 3.17 15.22
CA PRO A 14 -4.53 4.22 15.26
C PRO A 14 -3.98 5.64 15.00
N VAL A 15 -2.75 5.90 15.44
CA VAL A 15 -2.07 7.18 15.19
C VAL A 15 -1.72 7.35 13.71
N ALA A 16 -1.25 6.27 13.05
CA ALA A 16 -0.99 6.29 11.62
C ALA A 16 -2.29 6.48 10.81
N GLN A 17 -3.37 5.80 11.20
CA GLN A 17 -4.68 5.98 10.55
C GLN A 17 -5.16 7.44 10.64
N ALA A 18 -5.06 8.07 11.82
CA ALA A 18 -5.43 9.47 12.00
C ALA A 18 -4.59 10.42 11.12
N LEU A 19 -3.29 10.12 10.93
CA LEU A 19 -2.44 10.89 10.03
C LEU A 19 -2.87 10.72 8.57
N ILE A 20 -3.19 9.50 8.14
CA ILE A 20 -3.64 9.20 6.78
C ILE A 20 -4.94 9.94 6.47
N GLU A 21 -5.92 9.87 7.37
CA GLU A 21 -7.20 10.59 7.22
C GLU A 21 -6.97 12.10 7.08
N ARG A 22 -6.08 12.68 7.88
CA ARG A 22 -5.73 14.10 7.77
C ARG A 22 -5.10 14.43 6.41
N LEU A 23 -4.20 13.59 5.91
CA LEU A 23 -3.59 13.77 4.60
C LEU A 23 -4.64 13.65 3.49
N ARG A 24 -5.58 12.71 3.59
CA ARG A 24 -6.68 12.53 2.62
C ARG A 24 -7.61 13.74 2.58
N GLN A 25 -7.93 14.32 3.72
CA GLN A 25 -8.74 15.55 3.77
C GLN A 25 -8.03 16.74 3.09
N GLN A 26 -6.71 16.77 3.12
CA GLN A 26 -5.92 17.86 2.54
C GLN A 26 -5.62 17.65 1.04
N HIS A 27 -5.39 16.41 0.61
CA HIS A 27 -4.87 16.07 -0.71
C HIS A 27 -5.85 15.25 -1.57
N GLY A 28 -6.97 14.80 -1.02
CA GLY A 28 -7.94 13.95 -1.70
C GLY A 28 -7.66 12.45 -1.52
N ALA A 29 -8.01 11.65 -2.52
CA ALA A 29 -7.74 10.21 -2.50
C ALA A 29 -6.22 9.97 -2.48
N LEU A 30 -5.75 9.09 -1.60
CA LEU A 30 -4.35 8.73 -1.47
C LEU A 30 -4.16 7.25 -1.74
N LEU A 31 -2.98 6.88 -2.21
CA LEU A 31 -2.51 5.51 -2.34
C LEU A 31 -1.14 5.35 -1.70
N PHE A 32 -0.85 4.13 -1.25
CA PHE A 32 0.46 3.73 -0.80
C PHE A 32 1.09 2.80 -1.83
N HIS A 33 2.36 3.02 -2.16
CA HIS A 33 3.14 2.14 -3.02
C HIS A 33 4.46 1.77 -2.37
N GLN A 34 4.76 0.48 -2.34
CA GLN A 34 6.03 -0.04 -1.89
C GLN A 34 6.74 -0.72 -3.07
N SER A 35 7.75 -0.04 -3.63
CA SER A 35 8.66 -0.61 -4.62
C SER A 35 9.86 -1.24 -3.89
N GLY A 36 10.16 -2.51 -4.17
CA GLY A 36 11.28 -3.23 -3.54
C GLY A 36 12.67 -2.82 -4.06
N GLY A 37 12.97 -1.52 -4.09
CA GLY A 37 14.22 -0.96 -4.60
C GLY A 37 15.31 -0.84 -3.52
N CYS A 38 16.53 -1.23 -3.87
CA CYS A 38 17.70 -1.28 -2.99
C CYS A 38 18.19 0.08 -2.47
N CYS A 39 17.77 1.21 -3.05
CA CYS A 39 18.40 2.50 -2.78
C CYS A 39 17.71 3.39 -1.72
N ASP A 40 16.40 3.32 -1.54
CA ASP A 40 15.67 4.26 -0.67
C ASP A 40 14.83 3.60 0.45
N GLY A 41 15.02 2.29 0.64
CA GLY A 41 14.45 1.55 1.76
C GLY A 41 13.05 1.01 1.48
N SER A 42 12.75 -0.10 2.15
CA SER A 42 11.48 -0.84 2.12
C SER A 42 10.28 -0.07 2.69
N SER A 43 10.34 1.25 2.73
CA SER A 43 9.32 2.10 3.33
C SER A 43 8.19 2.34 2.33
N PRO A 44 6.92 2.27 2.76
CA PRO A 44 5.79 2.59 1.91
C PRO A 44 5.74 4.10 1.61
N MET A 45 5.65 4.45 0.34
CA MET A 45 5.53 5.82 -0.12
C MET A 45 4.05 6.17 -0.31
N CYS A 46 3.65 7.37 0.10
CA CYS A 46 2.27 7.87 0.02
C CYS A 46 2.15 8.89 -1.12
N TYR A 47 1.19 8.69 -2.02
CA TYR A 47 0.94 9.54 -3.18
C TYR A 47 -0.55 9.87 -3.33
N PRO A 48 -0.93 11.02 -3.90
CA PRO A 48 -2.28 11.23 -4.39
C PRO A 48 -2.64 10.20 -5.47
N GLN A 49 -3.87 9.69 -5.43
CA GLN A 49 -4.33 8.66 -6.37
C GLN A 49 -4.41 9.18 -7.80
N ASP A 50 -4.61 10.48 -7.99
CA ASP A 50 -4.66 11.12 -9.31
C ASP A 50 -3.28 11.32 -9.95
N ASP A 51 -2.20 11.29 -9.14
CA ASP A 51 -0.83 11.60 -9.58
C ASP A 51 0.05 10.35 -9.78
N PHE A 52 -0.37 9.18 -9.28
CA PHE A 52 0.43 7.95 -9.36
C PHE A 52 -0.30 6.85 -10.13
N ILE A 53 0.30 6.43 -11.24
CA ILE A 53 -0.19 5.34 -12.07
C ILE A 53 0.34 4.03 -11.52
N VAL A 54 -0.55 3.24 -10.92
CA VAL A 54 -0.27 1.86 -10.51
C VAL A 54 -0.10 1.00 -11.77
N GLY A 55 0.99 0.23 -11.85
CA GLY A 55 1.24 -0.64 -12.99
C GLY A 55 0.37 -1.90 -12.95
N ASP A 56 0.04 -2.47 -14.10
CA ASP A 56 -0.81 -3.69 -14.22
C ASP A 56 -0.33 -4.90 -13.41
N ARG A 57 0.95 -4.89 -12.99
CA ARG A 57 1.56 -5.97 -12.23
C ARG A 57 1.67 -5.68 -10.73
N ASP A 58 1.35 -4.48 -10.29
CA ASP A 58 1.34 -4.14 -8.86
C ASP A 58 0.22 -4.89 -8.16
N VAL A 59 0.53 -5.48 -7.02
CA VAL A 59 -0.42 -6.26 -6.23
C VAL A 59 -1.00 -5.37 -5.14
N GLN A 60 -2.31 -5.21 -5.13
CA GLN A 60 -3.00 -4.59 -3.99
C GLN A 60 -2.97 -5.57 -2.81
N LEU A 61 -2.28 -5.18 -1.74
CA LEU A 61 -2.14 -6.00 -0.53
C LEU A 61 -3.28 -5.80 0.46
N GLY A 62 -3.90 -4.61 0.44
CA GLY A 62 -4.97 -4.24 1.36
C GLY A 62 -5.26 -2.74 1.28
N GLU A 63 -5.95 -2.24 2.31
CA GLU A 63 -6.36 -0.85 2.43
C GLU A 63 -6.16 -0.38 3.87
N ILE A 64 -5.62 0.84 4.05
CA ILE A 64 -5.42 1.45 5.37
C ILE A 64 -6.08 2.83 5.40
N ALA A 65 -7.02 3.04 6.31
CA ALA A 65 -7.75 4.32 6.43
C ALA A 65 -8.28 4.82 5.06
N GLY A 66 -8.86 3.89 4.27
CA GLY A 66 -9.38 4.13 2.93
C GLY A 66 -8.38 4.49 1.83
N ALA A 67 -7.07 4.31 2.08
CA ALA A 67 -6.02 4.40 1.08
C ALA A 67 -5.55 3.00 0.67
N PRO A 68 -5.65 2.60 -0.61
CA PRO A 68 -5.17 1.30 -1.07
C PRO A 68 -3.64 1.21 -0.98
N PHE A 69 -3.14 0.03 -0.63
CA PHE A 69 -1.72 -0.26 -0.52
C PHE A 69 -1.28 -1.23 -1.62
N TYR A 70 -0.37 -0.79 -2.47
CA TYR A 70 0.18 -1.54 -3.59
C TYR A 70 1.63 -1.92 -3.33
N MET A 71 2.02 -3.09 -3.81
CA MET A 71 3.39 -3.58 -3.76
C MET A 71 3.82 -4.09 -5.13
N SER A 72 5.05 -3.76 -5.51
CA SER A 72 5.62 -4.23 -6.77
C SER A 72 5.80 -5.76 -6.78
N PRO A 73 5.50 -6.43 -7.91
CA PRO A 73 5.62 -7.88 -8.05
C PRO A 73 7.06 -8.38 -7.86
N SER A 74 8.08 -7.54 -8.10
CA SER A 74 9.47 -7.91 -7.86
C SER A 74 9.78 -8.11 -6.37
N GLN A 75 9.06 -7.44 -5.48
CA GLN A 75 9.15 -7.65 -4.03
C GLN A 75 8.33 -8.87 -3.59
N TYR A 76 7.16 -9.09 -4.19
CA TYR A 76 6.35 -10.28 -3.90
C TYR A 76 7.09 -11.58 -4.26
N GLU A 77 7.76 -11.63 -5.41
CA GLU A 77 8.56 -12.80 -5.82
C GLU A 77 9.82 -12.97 -4.96
N TYR A 78 10.44 -11.88 -4.47
CA TYR A 78 11.59 -11.96 -3.58
C TYR A 78 11.22 -12.43 -2.16
N TRP A 79 10.03 -12.06 -1.65
CA TRP A 79 9.54 -12.46 -0.32
C TRP A 79 8.85 -13.84 -0.28
N LYS A 80 8.61 -14.49 -1.43
CA LYS A 80 7.90 -15.78 -1.47
C LYS A 80 8.68 -16.94 -0.85
N HIS A 81 9.99 -16.76 -0.62
CA HIS A 81 10.90 -17.80 -0.14
C HIS A 81 11.51 -17.53 1.25
N THR A 82 10.99 -16.55 2.00
CA THR A 82 11.37 -16.31 3.41
C THR A 82 10.12 -16.29 4.28
#